data_AF-A0A8H3A6I1-F1
#
_entry.id   AF-A0A8H3A6I1-F1
#
_cell.length_a   1.000
_cell.length_b   1.000
_cell.length_c   1.000
_cell.angle_alpha   90.00
_cell.angle_beta   90.00
_cell.angle_gamma   90.00
#
_symmetry.space_group_name_H-M   'P 1'
#
loop_
_entity.id
_entity.type
_entity.pdbx_description
1 polymer ?
#
loop_
_entity_poly.entity_id
_entity_poly.type
_entity_poly.pdbx_seq_one_letter_code
_entity_poly.pdbx_strand_id
1 'polypeptide(L)'
;MLWCQIRHVPNIPQNLEALLGGLGLIIQDIVQSRERAHARMVLSRRIAAKEFFNWRSRRNSDLLLSIPLPDHGTIPTGFPRIVKAFKALPGEALSELIAQYGIVDSDNIPGKVAIRRGLLARHIGMPVIFWPKRRMA
;
A
#
# COMPACT_ATOMS: atom_id res chain seq x y z
N MET A 1 0.51 51.75 58.37
CA MET A 1 -0.12 51.86 57.04
C MET A 1 0.72 51.11 56.04
N LEU A 2 0.29 49.91 55.62
CA LEU A 2 0.88 49.16 54.50
C LEU A 2 -0.24 48.27 53.95
N TRP A 3 -1.12 48.89 53.18
CA TRP A 3 -2.16 48.18 52.43
C TRP A 3 -1.63 47.84 51.04
N CYS A 4 -1.69 46.55 50.74
CA CYS A 4 -1.93 45.96 49.42
C CYS A 4 -1.13 46.50 48.21
N GLN A 5 -0.08 45.76 47.84
CA GLN A 5 0.24 45.55 46.42
C GLN A 5 0.08 44.06 46.10
N ILE A 6 -1.17 43.60 46.06
CA ILE A 6 -1.51 42.39 45.32
C ILE A 6 -1.45 42.79 43.84
N ARG A 7 -0.28 42.58 43.23
CA ARG A 7 -0.15 42.69 41.77
C ARG A 7 -1.16 41.75 41.15
N HIS A 8 -2.08 42.31 40.35
CA HIS A 8 -2.87 41.57 39.38
C HIS A 8 -1.96 40.58 38.67
N VAL A 9 -2.24 39.28 38.82
CA VAL A 9 -1.79 38.28 37.86
C VAL A 9 -2.95 38.11 36.89
N PRO A 10 -2.96 38.78 35.72
CA PRO A 10 -4.00 38.54 34.75
C PRO A 10 -3.74 37.15 34.14
N ASN A 11 -4.81 36.40 33.92
CA ASN A 11 -4.88 35.30 32.94
C ASN A 11 -4.36 33.90 33.32
N ILE A 12 -4.11 33.57 34.60
CA ILE A 12 -3.83 32.18 35.00
C ILE A 12 -4.89 31.17 34.47
N PRO A 13 -6.21 31.39 34.60
CA PRO A 13 -7.20 30.41 34.14
C PRO A 13 -7.24 30.29 32.60
N GLN A 14 -7.13 31.41 31.88
CA GLN A 14 -7.13 31.41 30.41
C GLN A 14 -5.87 30.74 29.83
N ASN A 15 -4.71 30.94 30.48
CA ASN A 15 -3.48 30.26 30.11
C ASN A 15 -3.55 28.75 30.36
N LEU A 16 -4.25 28.33 31.43
CA LEU A 16 -4.48 26.92 31.75
C LEU A 16 -5.43 26.25 30.75
N GLU A 17 -6.53 26.92 30.38
CA GLU A 17 -7.47 26.44 29.36
C GLU A 17 -6.82 26.31 27.98
N ALA A 18 -5.99 27.28 27.58
CA ALA A 18 -5.23 27.22 26.33
C ALA A 18 -4.21 26.07 26.34
N LEU A 19 -3.53 25.82 27.46
CA LEU A 19 -2.62 24.70 27.64
C LEU A 19 -3.35 23.35 27.56
N LEU A 20 -4.49 23.22 28.23
CA LEU A 20 -5.31 22.01 28.20
C LEU A 20 -5.89 21.75 26.80
N GLY A 21 -6.34 22.79 26.10
CA GLY A 21 -6.80 22.70 24.72
C GLY A 21 -5.67 22.27 23.77
N GLY A 22 -4.48 22.85 23.91
CA GLY A 22 -3.30 22.47 23.13
C GLY A 22 -2.87 21.02 23.37
N LEU A 23 -2.89 20.56 24.62
CA LEU A 23 -2.62 19.16 24.96
C LEU A 23 -3.67 18.22 24.37
N GLY A 24 -4.94 18.61 24.35
CA GLY A 24 -6.01 17.85 23.71
C GLY A 24 -5.78 17.64 22.21
N LEU A 25 -5.36 18.68 21.49
CA LEU A 25 -5.03 18.60 20.06
C LEU A 25 -3.82 17.70 19.79
N ILE A 26 -2.77 17.80 20.62
CA ILE A 26 -1.58 16.95 20.51
C ILE A 26 -1.94 15.48 20.73
N ILE A 27 -2.76 15.19 21.75
CA ILE A 27 -3.21 13.81 22.01
C ILE A 27 -4.02 13.27 20.83
N GLN A 28 -4.92 14.06 20.25
CA GLN A 28 -5.67 13.66 19.06
C GLN A 28 -4.76 13.35 17.87
N ASP A 29 -3.77 14.20 17.59
CA ASP A 29 -2.82 13.97 16.50
C ASP A 29 -1.97 12.71 16.72
N ILE A 30 -1.52 12.47 17.95
CA ILE A 30 -0.78 11.25 18.32
C ILE A 30 -1.64 10.01 18.09
N VAL A 31 -2.92 10.04 18.53
CA VAL A 31 -3.84 8.91 18.34
C VAL A 31 -4.07 8.64 16.86
N GLN A 32 -4.38 9.66 16.07
CA GLN A 32 -4.58 9.52 14.63
C GLN A 32 -3.32 9.01 13.91
N SER A 33 -2.15 9.54 14.27
CA SER A 33 -0.87 9.10 13.72
C SER A 33 -0.57 7.65 14.05
N ARG A 34 -0.87 7.21 15.28
CA ARG A 34 -0.73 5.82 15.71
C ARG A 34 -1.68 4.89 14.95
N GLU A 35 -2.93 5.28 14.77
CA GLU A 35 -3.91 4.50 14.01
C GLU A 35 -3.50 4.34 12.55
N ARG A 36 -3.06 5.42 11.91
CA ARG A 36 -2.52 5.39 10.54
C ARG A 36 -1.29 4.49 10.43
N ALA A 37 -0.36 4.58 11.38
CA ALA A 37 0.82 3.74 11.42
C ALA A 37 0.46 2.25 11.59
N HIS A 38 -0.46 1.94 12.50
CA HIS A 38 -0.94 0.58 12.73
C HIS A 38 -1.64 0.01 11.49
N ALA A 39 -2.51 0.79 10.84
CA ALA A 39 -3.17 0.40 9.59
C ALA A 39 -2.15 0.09 8.48
N ARG A 40 -1.13 0.93 8.32
CA ARG A 40 -0.03 0.70 7.36
C ARG A 40 0.75 -0.59 7.66
N MET A 41 1.06 -0.85 8.93
CA MET A 41 1.74 -2.10 9.34
C MET A 41 0.90 -3.35 9.02
N VAL A 42 -0.39 -3.32 9.33
CA VAL A 42 -1.30 -4.45 9.06
C VAL A 42 -1.40 -4.71 7.56
N LEU A 43 -1.55 -3.66 6.75
CA LEU A 43 -1.56 -3.77 5.29
C LEU A 43 -0.25 -4.36 4.76
N SER A 44 0.89 -3.83 5.21
CA SER A 44 2.22 -4.30 4.80
C SER A 44 2.42 -5.79 5.12
N ARG A 45 2.02 -6.25 6.31
CA ARG A 45 2.09 -7.68 6.67
C ARG A 45 1.22 -8.55 5.75
N ARG A 46 0.02 -8.09 5.42
CA ARG A 46 -0.88 -8.82 4.50
C ARG A 46 -0.28 -8.91 3.10
N ILE A 47 0.33 -7.83 2.61
CA ILE A 47 1.01 -7.79 1.30
C ILE A 47 2.19 -8.77 1.30
N ALA A 48 3.08 -8.68 2.29
CA ALA A 48 4.25 -9.55 2.39
C ALA A 48 3.88 -11.04 2.47
N ALA A 49 2.81 -11.39 3.20
CA ALA A 49 2.30 -12.75 3.24
C ALA A 49 1.85 -13.24 1.85
N LYS A 50 1.10 -12.41 1.12
CA LYS A 50 0.61 -12.74 -0.22
C LYS A 50 1.75 -12.88 -1.23
N GLU A 51 2.72 -11.96 -1.20
CA GLU A 51 3.93 -12.05 -2.01
C GLU A 51 4.70 -13.34 -1.73
N PHE A 52 4.85 -13.72 -0.46
CA PHE A 52 5.51 -14.97 -0.08
C PHE A 52 4.80 -16.20 -0.65
N PHE A 53 3.47 -16.25 -0.57
CA PHE A 53 2.71 -17.36 -1.18
C PHE A 53 2.86 -17.38 -2.70
N ASN A 54 2.71 -16.22 -3.35
CA ASN A 54 2.87 -16.09 -4.80
C ASN A 54 4.29 -16.46 -5.26
N TRP A 55 5.31 -16.16 -4.46
CA TRP A 55 6.70 -16.54 -4.70
C TRP A 55 6.87 -18.06 -4.71
N ARG A 56 6.10 -18.78 -3.90
CA ARG A 56 6.12 -20.23 -3.82
C ARG A 56 5.26 -20.92 -4.88
N SER A 57 4.35 -20.19 -5.54
CA SER A 57 3.53 -20.72 -6.63
C SER A 57 4.36 -20.97 -7.90
N ARG A 58 4.59 -22.25 -8.22
CA ARG A 58 5.43 -22.69 -9.36
C ARG A 58 4.64 -23.45 -10.42
N ARG A 59 3.63 -24.23 -10.02
CA ARG A 59 2.81 -25.05 -10.90
C ARG A 59 1.69 -24.20 -11.51
N ASN A 60 1.26 -24.58 -12.70
CA ASN A 60 0.19 -23.87 -13.42
C ASN A 60 -1.15 -23.87 -12.66
N SER A 61 -1.38 -24.86 -11.81
CA SER A 61 -2.57 -25.00 -10.95
C SER A 61 -2.47 -24.22 -9.63
N ASP A 62 -1.30 -23.71 -9.27
CA ASP A 62 -1.12 -23.04 -7.99
C ASP A 62 -1.93 -21.74 -7.97
N LEU A 63 -2.54 -21.46 -6.80
CA LEU A 63 -3.31 -20.27 -6.57
C LEU A 63 -2.40 -19.03 -6.54
N LEU A 64 -2.96 -17.91 -6.98
CA LEU A 64 -2.37 -16.59 -6.85
C LEU A 64 -3.25 -15.73 -5.95
N LEU A 65 -2.60 -15.06 -5.00
CA LEU A 65 -3.23 -14.15 -4.08
C LEU A 65 -3.07 -12.72 -4.61
N SER A 66 -4.19 -12.05 -4.85
CA SER A 66 -4.21 -10.66 -5.29
C SER A 66 -3.66 -9.73 -4.23
N ILE A 67 -2.76 -8.82 -4.60
CA ILE A 67 -2.32 -7.76 -3.71
C ILE A 67 -3.43 -6.70 -3.65
N PRO A 68 -3.77 -6.16 -2.47
CA PRO A 68 -4.73 -5.07 -2.37
C PRO A 68 -4.22 -3.82 -3.08
N LEU A 69 -5.12 -3.07 -3.72
CA LEU A 69 -4.79 -1.76 -4.30
C LEU A 69 -4.35 -0.77 -3.22
N PRO A 70 -3.41 0.13 -3.54
CA PRO A 70 -2.84 1.08 -2.58
C PRO A 70 -3.87 2.04 -1.98
N ASP A 71 -4.86 2.47 -2.78
CA ASP A 71 -5.74 3.57 -2.39
C ASP A 71 -6.94 3.13 -1.53
N HIS A 72 -7.38 1.88 -1.67
CA HIS A 72 -8.61 1.41 -1.00
C HIS A 72 -8.54 -0.01 -0.44
N GLY A 73 -7.40 -0.71 -0.58
CA GLY A 73 -7.27 -2.10 -0.14
C GLY A 73 -8.20 -3.08 -0.86
N THR A 74 -8.81 -2.65 -1.96
CA THR A 74 -9.68 -3.46 -2.82
C THR A 74 -8.86 -4.41 -3.69
N ILE A 75 -9.49 -5.45 -4.20
CA ILE A 75 -8.85 -6.39 -5.14
C ILE A 75 -9.09 -5.85 -6.55
N PRO A 76 -8.05 -5.78 -7.41
CA PRO A 76 -8.25 -5.33 -8.79
C PRO A 76 -9.15 -6.28 -9.58
N THR A 77 -9.95 -5.70 -10.46
CA THR A 77 -10.81 -6.45 -11.37
C THR A 77 -9.96 -7.24 -12.37
N GLY A 78 -10.35 -8.47 -12.65
CA GLY A 78 -9.64 -9.30 -13.63
C GLY A 78 -8.35 -9.95 -13.12
N PHE A 79 -8.06 -9.88 -11.81
CA PHE A 79 -6.88 -10.55 -11.25
C PHE A 79 -6.97 -12.08 -11.44
N PRO A 80 -5.93 -12.73 -12.00
CA PRO A 80 -5.94 -14.17 -12.24
C PRO A 80 -5.83 -14.95 -10.94
N ARG A 81 -6.71 -15.94 -10.75
CA ARG A 81 -6.74 -16.79 -9.54
C ARG A 81 -5.65 -17.86 -9.50
N ILE A 82 -5.07 -18.20 -10.64
CA ILE A 82 -4.05 -19.26 -10.77
C ILE A 82 -2.91 -18.84 -11.69
N VAL A 83 -1.75 -19.48 -11.51
CA VAL A 83 -0.55 -19.24 -12.32
C VAL A 83 -0.83 -19.38 -13.83
N LYS A 84 -1.56 -20.42 -14.27
CA LYS A 84 -1.89 -20.61 -15.69
C LYS A 84 -2.61 -19.41 -16.30
N ALA A 85 -3.61 -18.88 -15.59
CA ALA A 85 -4.40 -17.73 -16.03
C ALA A 85 -3.52 -16.48 -16.11
N PHE A 86 -2.63 -16.27 -15.13
CA PHE A 86 -1.64 -15.20 -15.19
C PHE A 86 -0.71 -15.32 -16.40
N LYS A 87 -0.25 -16.54 -16.72
CA LYS A 87 0.60 -16.78 -17.90
C LYS A 87 -0.12 -16.45 -19.21
N ALA A 88 -1.42 -16.69 -19.25
CA ALA A 88 -2.28 -16.52 -20.42
C ALA A 88 -2.87 -15.10 -20.55
N LEU A 89 -2.65 -14.20 -19.59
CA LEU A 89 -3.20 -12.85 -19.65
C LEU A 89 -2.79 -12.13 -20.95
N PRO A 90 -3.75 -11.54 -21.69
CA PRO A 90 -3.47 -10.75 -22.87
C PRO A 90 -2.74 -9.45 -22.49
N GLY A 91 -2.11 -8.82 -23.48
CA GLY A 91 -1.34 -7.58 -23.26
C GLY A 91 -2.19 -6.45 -22.66
N GLU A 92 -3.42 -6.30 -23.11
CA GLU A 92 -4.36 -5.27 -22.65
C GLU A 92 -4.71 -5.47 -21.16
N ALA A 93 -5.10 -6.67 -20.75
CA ALA A 93 -5.38 -6.98 -19.35
C ALA A 93 -4.14 -6.81 -18.45
N LEU A 94 -2.93 -7.07 -18.97
CA LEU A 94 -1.70 -6.76 -18.24
C LEU A 94 -1.51 -5.25 -18.06
N SER A 95 -1.75 -4.45 -19.11
CA SER A 95 -1.69 -2.99 -19.01
C SER A 95 -2.72 -2.44 -18.04
N GLU A 96 -3.94 -2.96 -18.07
CA GLU A 96 -5.01 -2.56 -17.17
C GLU A 96 -4.65 -2.84 -15.71
N LEU A 97 -4.17 -4.06 -15.40
CA LEU A 97 -3.72 -4.39 -14.05
C LEU A 97 -2.53 -3.54 -13.62
N ILE A 98 -1.57 -3.27 -14.51
CA ILE A 98 -0.42 -2.39 -14.23
C ILE A 98 -0.88 -0.98 -13.85
N ALA A 99 -1.86 -0.44 -14.60
CA ALA A 99 -2.43 0.88 -14.34
C ALA A 99 -3.24 0.90 -13.03
N GLN A 100 -4.08 -0.11 -12.78
CA GLN A 100 -4.85 -0.22 -11.53
C GLN A 100 -3.94 -0.27 -10.29
N TYR A 101 -2.82 -0.98 -10.39
CA TYR A 101 -1.82 -1.05 -9.30
C TYR A 101 -0.91 0.18 -9.21
N GLY A 102 -0.95 1.09 -10.19
CA GLY A 102 -0.04 2.24 -10.24
C GLY A 102 1.44 1.85 -10.30
N ILE A 103 1.79 0.73 -10.95
CA ILE A 103 3.18 0.24 -11.00
C ILE A 103 4.06 1.16 -11.85
N VAL A 104 3.48 1.68 -12.93
CA VAL A 104 4.05 2.72 -13.80
C VAL A 104 2.91 3.61 -14.29
N ASP A 105 3.21 4.85 -14.68
CA ASP A 105 2.22 5.75 -15.28
C ASP A 105 1.63 5.13 -16.56
N SER A 106 0.38 5.45 -16.85
CA SER A 106 -0.37 4.91 -17.98
C SER A 106 0.35 5.11 -19.32
N ASP A 107 0.99 6.27 -19.49
CA ASP A 107 1.75 6.63 -20.70
C ASP A 107 3.11 5.93 -20.80
N ASN A 108 3.59 5.35 -19.69
CA ASN A 108 4.90 4.71 -19.57
C ASN A 108 4.81 3.17 -19.57
N ILE A 109 3.64 2.59 -19.86
CA ILE A 109 3.47 1.14 -19.90
C ILE A 109 4.25 0.54 -21.09
N PRO A 110 5.18 -0.42 -20.87
CA PRO A 110 6.00 -0.97 -21.95
C PRO A 110 5.18 -1.69 -23.03
N GLY A 111 5.47 -1.43 -24.30
CA GLY A 111 4.79 -2.10 -25.42
C GLY A 111 4.99 -3.63 -25.48
N LYS A 112 6.07 -4.18 -24.93
CA LYS A 112 6.34 -5.63 -24.96
C LYS A 112 5.58 -6.37 -23.86
N VAL A 113 4.70 -7.31 -24.24
CA VAL A 113 3.88 -8.14 -23.33
C VAL A 113 4.72 -8.88 -22.28
N ALA A 114 5.89 -9.41 -22.67
CA ALA A 114 6.79 -10.10 -21.74
C ALA A 114 7.31 -9.18 -20.63
N ILE A 115 7.58 -7.90 -20.94
CA ILE A 115 8.04 -6.90 -19.98
C ILE A 115 6.90 -6.54 -19.03
N ARG A 116 5.69 -6.25 -19.56
CA ARG A 116 4.49 -6.00 -18.75
C ARG A 116 4.23 -7.14 -17.77
N ARG A 117 4.28 -8.38 -18.24
CA ARG A 117 4.13 -9.56 -17.39
C ARG A 117 5.20 -9.66 -16.32
N GLY A 118 6.45 -9.35 -16.64
CA GLY A 118 7.55 -9.30 -15.68
C GLY A 118 7.43 -8.18 -14.64
N LEU A 119 6.85 -7.02 -15.01
CA LEU A 119 6.53 -5.95 -14.06
C LEU A 119 5.46 -6.38 -13.08
N LEU A 120 4.32 -6.84 -13.60
CA LEU A 120 3.22 -7.30 -12.76
C LEU A 120 3.63 -8.49 -11.89
N ALA A 121 4.39 -9.45 -12.42
CA ALA A 121 4.90 -10.59 -11.66
C ALA A 121 5.76 -10.15 -10.47
N ARG A 122 6.69 -9.20 -10.69
CA ARG A 122 7.53 -8.66 -9.61
C ARG A 122 6.69 -7.96 -8.54
N HIS A 123 5.74 -7.14 -8.97
CA HIS A 123 4.85 -6.44 -8.05
C HIS A 123 4.07 -7.42 -7.17
N ILE A 124 3.61 -8.55 -7.72
CA ILE A 124 2.83 -9.53 -6.95
C ILE A 124 3.69 -10.59 -6.21
N GLY A 125 5.01 -10.46 -6.21
CA GLY A 125 5.92 -11.42 -5.59
C GLY A 125 6.11 -12.73 -6.36
N MET A 126 5.73 -12.80 -7.64
CA MET A 126 5.95 -13.98 -8.48
C MET A 126 7.36 -14.02 -9.10
N PRO A 127 7.99 -15.21 -9.18
CA PRO A 127 9.31 -15.37 -9.79
C PRO A 127 9.28 -15.20 -11.33
N VAL A 128 10.12 -14.31 -11.86
CA VAL A 128 10.27 -14.04 -13.31
C VAL A 128 11.09 -15.12 -14.04
N ILE A 129 11.58 -16.15 -13.34
CA ILE A 129 12.52 -17.15 -13.91
C ILE A 129 11.77 -18.28 -14.66
N PHE A 130 10.47 -18.46 -14.44
CA PHE A 130 9.70 -19.62 -14.95
C PHE A 130 9.03 -19.43 -16.32
N TRP A 131 9.51 -18.48 -17.11
CA TRP A 131 8.98 -18.20 -18.44
C TRP A 131 9.98 -18.76 -19.44
N PRO A 132 9.57 -19.69 -20.32
CA PRO A 132 10.51 -20.28 -21.27
C PRO A 132 11.17 -19.13 -22.03
N LYS A 133 12.49 -18.98 -21.88
CA LYS A 133 13.30 -18.26 -22.86
C LYS A 133 12.90 -18.89 -24.19
N ARG A 134 12.25 -18.13 -25.08
CA ARG A 134 12.16 -18.54 -26.48
C ARG A 134 13.59 -18.90 -26.87
N ARG A 135 13.86 -20.18 -27.11
CA ARG A 135 15.02 -20.55 -27.92
C ARG A 135 14.74 -19.84 -29.23
N MET A 136 15.54 -18.83 -29.55
CA MET A 136 15.59 -18.34 -30.92
C MET A 136 16.12 -19.54 -31.71
N ALA A 137 15.23 -20.13 -32.50
CA ALA A 137 15.59 -20.97 -33.62
C ALA A 137 15.86 -20.05 -34.81
#